data_AF-A0A0G0T3W3-F1
#
_entry.id   AF-A0A0G0T3W3-F1
#
_cell.length_a   1.000
_cell.length_b   1.000
_cell.length_c   1.000
_cell.angle_alpha   90.00
_cell.angle_beta   90.00
_cell.angle_gamma   90.00
#
_symmetry.space_group_name_H-M   'P 1'
#
loop_
_entity.id
_entity.type
_entity.pdbx_description
1 polymer ?
#
loop_
_entity_poly.entity_id
_entity_poly.type
_entity_poly.pdbx_seq_one_letter_code
_entity_poly.pdbx_strand_id
1 'polypeptide(L)'
;MNEQADSIKISFINLWDRMIGFIPQLLAAIIVLILGLIIANALAKLIKKAVYWLKLDDLFNRVGINQKIKSFGWDFTIADILAWFVKWFVIFVTLISAADILRLPQISQFFDSVVAYIPRLFVAVVILTLGFIIGEFVGNAVKKAGQTN
;
A
#
# COMPACT_ATOMS: atom_id res chain seq x y z
N MET A 1 23.73 50.04 -7.45
CA MET A 1 22.85 49.77 -6.29
C MET A 1 21.44 49.31 -6.68
N ASN A 2 21.02 49.35 -7.95
CA ASN A 2 19.65 48.99 -8.35
C ASN A 2 19.48 47.49 -8.74
N GLU A 3 20.54 46.81 -9.18
CA GLU A 3 20.44 45.42 -9.67
C GLU A 3 20.01 44.41 -8.59
N GLN A 4 20.43 44.59 -7.33
CA GLN A 4 20.01 43.72 -6.23
C GLN A 4 18.52 43.94 -5.90
N ALA A 5 18.04 45.18 -5.92
CA ALA A 5 16.64 45.50 -5.67
C ALA A 5 15.74 44.90 -6.76
N ASP A 6 16.20 44.87 -8.00
CA ASP A 6 15.48 44.27 -9.12
C ASP A 6 15.48 42.74 -9.05
N SER A 7 16.59 42.11 -8.64
CA SER A 7 16.63 40.65 -8.43
C SER A 7 15.67 40.16 -7.33
N ILE A 8 15.50 40.96 -6.27
CA ILE A 8 14.56 40.66 -5.19
C ILE A 8 13.13 40.77 -5.72
N LYS A 9 12.79 41.88 -6.39
CA LYS A 9 11.46 42.05 -7.00
C LYS A 9 11.12 40.93 -8.00
N ILE A 10 12.05 40.55 -8.86
CA ILE A 10 11.87 39.45 -9.82
C ILE A 10 11.66 38.12 -9.08
N SER A 11 12.41 37.87 -8.00
CA SER A 11 12.21 36.67 -7.17
C SER A 11 10.83 36.65 -6.52
N PHE A 12 10.34 37.78 -6.00
CA PHE A 12 8.99 37.91 -5.44
C PHE A 12 7.90 37.69 -6.50
N ILE A 13 8.04 38.29 -7.69
CA ILE A 13 7.08 38.11 -8.79
C ILE A 13 7.06 36.64 -9.24
N ASN A 14 8.22 36.01 -9.38
CA ASN A 14 8.30 34.58 -9.74
C ASN A 14 7.68 33.66 -8.68
N LEU A 15 7.83 33.98 -7.39
CA LEU A 15 7.17 33.24 -6.31
C LEU A 15 5.65 33.45 -6.33
N TRP A 16 5.21 34.68 -6.58
CA TRP A 16 3.81 35.05 -6.70
C TRP A 16 3.12 34.33 -7.85
N ASP A 17 3.74 34.30 -9.03
CA ASP A 17 3.23 33.59 -10.20
C ASP A 17 3.15 32.07 -9.97
N ARG A 18 4.13 31.49 -9.27
CA ARG A 18 4.09 30.08 -8.85
C ARG A 18 2.96 29.79 -7.87
N MET A 19 2.70 30.69 -6.91
CA MET A 19 1.60 30.56 -5.95
C MET A 19 0.24 30.60 -6.65
N ILE A 20 0.04 31.52 -7.59
CA ILE A 20 -1.21 31.58 -8.38
C ILE A 20 -1.36 30.33 -9.26
N GLY A 21 -0.27 29.88 -9.88
CA GLY A 21 -0.25 28.65 -10.68
C GLY A 21 -0.54 27.37 -9.89
N PHE A 22 -0.34 27.38 -8.57
CA PHE A 22 -0.64 26.25 -7.68
C PHE A 22 -2.14 26.08 -7.42
N ILE A 23 -2.94 27.16 -7.46
CA ILE A 23 -4.38 27.09 -7.14
C ILE A 23 -5.13 26.14 -8.10
N PRO A 24 -4.99 26.25 -9.43
CA PRO A 24 -5.62 25.31 -10.36
C PRO A 24 -5.16 23.85 -10.16
N GLN A 25 -3.87 23.65 -9.87
CA GLN A 25 -3.29 22.32 -9.62
C GLN A 25 -3.83 21.70 -8.33
N LEU A 26 -3.99 22.51 -7.28
CA LEU A 26 -4.59 22.11 -6.02
C LEU A 26 -6.04 21.65 -6.21
N LEU A 27 -6.83 22.41 -6.97
CA LEU A 27 -8.20 22.02 -7.29
C LEU A 27 -8.25 20.70 -8.07
N ALA A 28 -7.41 20.53 -9.09
CA ALA A 28 -7.32 19.29 -9.86
C ALA A 28 -6.92 18.10 -8.97
N ALA A 29 -5.93 18.28 -8.08
CA ALA A 29 -5.51 17.24 -7.14
C ALA A 29 -6.62 16.86 -6.16
N ILE A 30 -7.37 17.84 -5.63
CA ILE A 30 -8.52 17.59 -4.75
C ILE A 30 -9.60 16.79 -5.48
N ILE A 31 -9.92 17.15 -6.73
CA ILE A 31 -10.90 16.42 -7.55
C ILE A 31 -10.45 14.96 -7.72
N VAL A 32 -9.19 14.73 -8.05
CA VAL A 32 -8.63 13.37 -8.20
C VAL A 32 -8.67 12.59 -6.88
N LEU A 33 -8.33 13.22 -5.74
CA LEU A 33 -8.43 12.59 -4.43
C LEU A 33 -9.86 12.16 -4.12
N ILE A 34 -10.85 13.03 -4.36
CA ILE A 34 -12.26 12.71 -4.13
C ILE A 34 -12.69 11.53 -5.00
N LEU A 35 -12.37 11.56 -6.30
CA LEU A 35 -12.68 10.46 -7.22
C LEU A 35 -12.02 9.15 -6.81
N GLY A 36 -10.75 9.18 -6.43
CA GLY A 36 -10.02 8.00 -6.00
C GLY A 36 -10.57 7.40 -4.69
N LEU A 37 -11.02 8.23 -3.74
CA LEU A 37 -11.70 7.74 -2.53
C LEU A 37 -13.03 7.05 -2.84
N ILE A 38 -13.79 7.57 -3.80
CA ILE A 38 -15.03 6.94 -4.27
C ILE A 38 -14.71 5.58 -4.90
N ILE A 39 -13.72 5.53 -5.81
CA ILE A 39 -13.28 4.31 -6.50
C ILE A 39 -12.75 3.27 -5.50
N ALA A 40 -11.94 3.68 -4.53
CA ALA A 40 -11.38 2.81 -3.50
C ALA A 40 -12.48 2.13 -2.68
N ASN A 41 -13.49 2.90 -2.25
CA ASN A 41 -14.62 2.34 -1.51
C ASN A 41 -15.49 1.42 -2.39
N ALA A 42 -15.67 1.75 -3.67
CA ALA A 42 -16.41 0.90 -4.61
C ALA A 42 -15.71 -0.45 -4.83
N LEU A 43 -14.40 -0.43 -5.12
CA LEU A 43 -13.59 -1.63 -5.31
C LEU A 43 -13.54 -2.50 -4.06
N ALA A 44 -13.38 -1.90 -2.87
CA ALA A 44 -13.40 -2.65 -1.62
C ALA A 44 -14.73 -3.41 -1.42
N LYS A 45 -15.86 -2.77 -1.72
CA LYS A 45 -17.18 -3.41 -1.67
C LYS A 45 -17.31 -4.54 -2.69
N LEU A 46 -16.83 -4.33 -3.92
CA LEU A 46 -16.85 -5.35 -4.97
C LEU A 46 -16.03 -6.58 -4.57
N ILE A 47 -14.85 -6.39 -3.98
CA ILE A 47 -14.01 -7.50 -3.50
C ILE A 47 -14.71 -8.27 -2.39
N LYS A 48 -15.26 -7.59 -1.37
CA LYS A 48 -16.04 -8.28 -0.34
C LYS A 48 -17.15 -9.13 -0.97
N LYS A 49 -17.93 -8.53 -1.87
CA LYS A 49 -19.03 -9.22 -2.56
C LYS A 49 -18.53 -10.41 -3.39
N ALA A 50 -17.42 -10.26 -4.10
CA ALA A 50 -16.82 -11.34 -4.88
C ALA A 50 -16.36 -12.51 -3.99
N VAL A 51 -15.70 -12.22 -2.86
CA VAL A 51 -15.24 -13.27 -1.92
C VAL A 51 -16.43 -14.02 -1.31
N TYR A 52 -17.50 -13.31 -0.94
CA TYR A 52 -18.75 -13.93 -0.46
C TYR A 52 -19.42 -14.80 -1.54
N TRP A 53 -19.52 -14.30 -2.77
CA TRP A 53 -20.15 -15.03 -3.88
C TRP A 53 -19.39 -16.28 -4.30
N LEU A 54 -18.06 -16.26 -4.24
CA LEU A 54 -17.22 -17.40 -4.56
C LEU A 54 -17.23 -18.49 -3.47
N LYS A 55 -17.99 -18.31 -2.37
CA LYS A 55 -18.01 -19.20 -1.20
C LYS A 55 -16.61 -19.52 -0.67
N LEU A 56 -15.65 -18.61 -0.87
CA LEU A 56 -14.30 -18.78 -0.33
C LEU A 56 -14.33 -18.82 1.20
N ASP A 57 -15.35 -18.25 1.83
CA ASP A 57 -15.62 -18.38 3.26
C ASP A 57 -15.79 -19.84 3.72
N ASP A 58 -16.46 -20.71 2.94
CA ASP A 58 -16.58 -22.13 3.29
C ASP A 58 -15.22 -22.85 3.21
N LEU A 59 -14.36 -22.43 2.28
CA LEU A 59 -13.00 -22.95 2.14
C LEU A 59 -12.11 -22.49 3.31
N PHE A 60 -12.16 -21.21 3.66
CA PHE A 60 -11.37 -20.64 4.75
C PHE A 60 -11.82 -21.08 6.15
N ASN A 61 -13.11 -21.33 6.33
CA ASN A 61 -13.66 -21.93 7.55
C ASN A 61 -13.22 -23.39 7.70
N ARG A 62 -13.20 -24.18 6.61
CA ARG A 62 -12.70 -25.58 6.64
C ARG A 62 -11.21 -25.69 6.93
N VAL A 63 -10.41 -24.70 6.53
CA VAL A 63 -8.96 -24.65 6.83
C VAL A 63 -8.68 -24.04 8.22
N GLY A 64 -9.71 -23.60 8.96
CA GLY A 64 -9.58 -23.09 10.33
C GLY A 64 -8.86 -21.75 10.46
N ILE A 65 -8.61 -21.05 9.35
CA ILE A 65 -7.87 -19.77 9.33
C ILE A 65 -8.68 -18.69 10.06
N ASN A 66 -9.99 -18.65 9.84
CA ASN A 66 -10.88 -17.72 10.53
C ASN A 66 -10.95 -17.99 12.05
N GLN A 67 -10.82 -19.26 12.49
CA GLN A 67 -10.77 -19.60 13.93
C GLN A 67 -9.44 -19.21 14.57
N LYS A 68 -8.32 -19.35 13.84
CA LYS A 68 -7.01 -18.86 14.31
C LYS A 68 -6.99 -17.33 14.43
N ILE A 69 -7.54 -16.60 13.46
CA ILE A 69 -7.64 -15.12 13.54
C ILE A 69 -8.54 -14.69 14.72
N LYS A 70 -9.69 -15.35 14.91
CA LYS A 70 -10.57 -15.09 16.06
C LYS A 70 -9.94 -15.43 17.41
N SER A 71 -9.02 -16.42 17.46
CA SER A 71 -8.28 -16.73 18.70
C SER A 71 -7.32 -15.62 19.15
N PHE A 72 -6.98 -14.67 18.26
CA PHE A 72 -6.26 -13.45 18.60
C PHE A 72 -7.18 -12.30 19.06
N GLY A 73 -8.51 -12.52 19.17
CA GLY A 73 -9.49 -11.53 19.62
C GLY A 73 -9.90 -10.51 18.55
N TRP A 74 -9.63 -10.81 17.27
CA TRP A 74 -9.92 -9.92 16.14
C TRP A 74 -11.12 -10.45 15.34
N ASP A 75 -12.21 -9.69 15.24
CA ASP A 75 -13.44 -10.02 14.51
C ASP A 75 -13.35 -9.79 12.99
N PHE A 76 -12.14 -9.75 12.42
CA PHE A 76 -11.94 -9.52 10.99
C PHE A 76 -11.94 -10.84 10.19
N THR A 77 -12.67 -10.87 9.08
CA THR A 77 -12.60 -11.98 8.11
C THR A 77 -11.47 -11.77 7.10
N ILE A 78 -11.03 -12.82 6.41
CA ILE A 78 -10.06 -12.71 5.30
C ILE A 78 -10.57 -11.78 4.19
N ALA A 79 -11.88 -11.79 3.94
CA ALA A 79 -12.52 -10.88 2.99
C ALA A 79 -12.37 -9.40 3.42
N ASP A 80 -12.48 -9.13 4.73
CA ASP A 80 -12.28 -7.78 5.27
C ASP A 80 -10.83 -7.32 5.14
N ILE A 81 -9.88 -8.21 5.42
CA ILE A 81 -8.44 -7.92 5.29
C ILE A 81 -8.09 -7.63 3.83
N LEU A 82 -8.54 -8.45 2.88
CA LEU A 82 -8.30 -8.24 1.46
C LEU A 82 -8.93 -6.94 0.96
N ALA A 83 -10.19 -6.69 1.33
CA ALA A 83 -10.87 -5.46 0.95
C ALA A 83 -10.21 -4.22 1.55
N TRP A 84 -9.72 -4.30 2.79
CA TRP A 84 -8.96 -3.25 3.45
C TRP A 84 -7.63 -2.99 2.72
N PHE A 85 -6.91 -4.05 2.36
CA PHE A 85 -5.65 -3.95 1.62
C PHE A 85 -5.84 -3.28 0.26
N VAL A 86 -6.84 -3.70 -0.53
CA VAL A 86 -7.11 -3.09 -1.84
C VAL A 86 -7.58 -1.65 -1.69
N LYS A 87 -8.41 -1.33 -0.69
CA LYS A 87 -8.81 0.06 -0.43
C LYS A 87 -7.59 0.95 -0.22
N TRP A 88 -6.68 0.53 0.66
CA TRP A 88 -5.46 1.28 0.93
C TRP A 88 -4.57 1.40 -0.30
N PHE A 89 -4.42 0.32 -1.06
CA PHE A 89 -3.66 0.35 -2.31
C PHE A 89 -4.18 1.42 -3.29
N VAL A 90 -5.50 1.49 -3.51
CA VAL A 90 -6.10 2.49 -4.40
C VAL A 90 -5.93 3.91 -3.83
N ILE A 91 -6.03 4.09 -2.50
CA ILE A 91 -5.77 5.38 -1.85
C ILE A 91 -4.33 5.82 -2.10
N PHE A 92 -3.35 4.92 -1.94
CA PHE A 92 -1.94 5.23 -2.20
C PHE A 92 -1.72 5.65 -3.66
N VAL A 93 -2.24 4.91 -4.63
CA VAL A 93 -2.14 5.27 -6.05
C VAL A 93 -2.74 6.65 -6.31
N THR A 94 -3.92 6.93 -5.74
CA THR A 94 -4.57 8.23 -5.87
C THR A 94 -3.73 9.35 -5.26
N LEU A 95 -3.09 9.09 -4.12
CA LEU A 95 -2.21 10.05 -3.46
C LEU A 95 -0.97 10.39 -4.30
N ILE A 96 -0.38 9.39 -4.98
CA ILE A 96 0.72 9.59 -5.93
C ILE A 96 0.26 10.47 -7.09
N SER A 97 -0.88 10.12 -7.72
CA SER A 97 -1.45 10.92 -8.80
C SER A 97 -1.73 12.37 -8.38
N ALA A 98 -2.21 12.58 -7.15
CA ALA A 98 -2.42 13.92 -6.61
C ALA A 98 -1.09 14.66 -6.41
N ALA A 99 -0.06 13.99 -5.91
CA ALA A 99 1.28 14.56 -5.76
C ALA A 99 1.92 14.94 -7.12
N ASP A 100 1.68 14.14 -8.16
CA ASP A 100 2.12 14.43 -9.53
C ASP A 100 1.43 15.68 -10.10
N ILE A 101 0.12 15.80 -9.89
CA ILE A 101 -0.66 16.98 -10.31
C ILE A 101 -0.17 18.23 -9.60
N LEU A 102 0.15 18.14 -8.31
CA LEU A 102 0.75 19.22 -7.53
C LEU A 102 2.22 19.49 -7.90
N ARG A 103 2.82 18.72 -8.81
CA ARG A 103 4.22 18.79 -9.22
C ARG A 103 5.17 18.69 -8.03
N LEU A 104 4.94 17.70 -7.17
CA LEU A 104 5.78 17.36 -6.01
C LEU A 104 6.61 16.09 -6.31
N PRO A 105 7.62 16.15 -7.20
CA PRO A 105 8.29 14.96 -7.72
C PRO A 105 9.03 14.17 -6.63
N GLN A 106 9.50 14.83 -5.57
CA GLN A 106 10.18 14.17 -4.45
C GLN A 106 9.22 13.25 -3.69
N ILE A 107 7.97 13.65 -3.55
CA ILE A 107 6.94 12.85 -2.88
C ILE A 107 6.59 11.65 -3.77
N SER A 108 6.32 11.90 -5.05
CA SER A 108 5.99 10.86 -6.03
C SER A 108 7.10 9.80 -6.16
N GLN A 109 8.37 10.23 -6.32
CA GLN A 109 9.53 9.34 -6.42
C GLN A 109 9.74 8.48 -5.16
N PHE A 110 9.49 9.04 -3.98
CA PHE A 110 9.54 8.26 -2.74
C PHE A 110 8.50 7.14 -2.76
N PHE A 111 7.26 7.46 -3.13
CA PHE A 111 6.19 6.47 -3.21
C PHE A 111 6.44 5.42 -4.30
N ASP A 112 6.92 5.82 -5.48
CA ASP A 112 7.32 4.89 -6.55
C ASP A 112 8.38 3.90 -6.06
N SER A 113 9.35 4.40 -5.29
CA SER A 113 10.38 3.57 -4.68
C SER A 113 9.75 2.57 -3.70
N VAL A 114 8.84 3.01 -2.84
CA VAL A 114 8.09 2.17 -1.88
C VAL A 114 7.29 1.08 -2.60
N VAL A 115 6.56 1.41 -3.67
CA VAL A 115 5.80 0.43 -4.46
C VAL A 115 6.74 -0.58 -5.12
N ALA A 116 7.89 -0.12 -5.64
CA ALA A 116 8.92 -0.99 -6.21
C ALA A 116 9.58 -1.92 -5.16
N TYR A 117 9.44 -1.66 -3.86
CA TYR A 117 9.85 -2.61 -2.82
C TYR A 117 8.87 -3.77 -2.62
N ILE A 118 7.58 -3.62 -2.97
CA ILE A 118 6.57 -4.68 -2.77
C ILE A 118 6.96 -6.02 -3.44
N PRO A 119 7.40 -6.06 -4.72
CA PRO A 119 7.84 -7.32 -5.34
C PRO A 119 9.05 -7.94 -4.64
N ARG A 120 10.00 -7.12 -4.19
CA ARG A 120 11.21 -7.57 -3.49
C ARG A 120 10.88 -8.14 -2.11
N LEU A 121 9.95 -7.52 -1.39
CA LEU A 121 9.44 -8.03 -0.12
C LEU A 121 8.73 -9.37 -0.28
N PHE A 122 7.94 -9.54 -1.34
CA PHE A 122 7.30 -10.83 -1.64
C PHE A 122 8.35 -11.93 -1.84
N VAL A 123 9.40 -11.68 -2.64
CA VAL A 123 10.50 -12.63 -2.82
C VAL A 123 11.19 -12.95 -1.49
N ALA A 124 11.44 -11.95 -0.65
CA ALA A 124 12.05 -12.15 0.66
C ALA A 124 11.19 -13.04 1.58
N VAL A 125 9.87 -12.83 1.62
CA VAL A 125 8.93 -13.66 2.39
C VAL A 125 8.91 -15.10 1.87
N VAL A 126 8.93 -15.29 0.54
CA VAL A 126 9.00 -16.63 -0.07
C VAL A 126 10.29 -17.34 0.34
N ILE A 127 11.44 -16.66 0.27
CA ILE A 127 12.74 -17.21 0.67
C ILE A 127 12.73 -17.58 2.16
N LEU A 128 12.23 -16.70 3.04
CA LEU A 128 12.12 -16.96 4.47
C LEU A 128 11.23 -18.18 4.77
N THR A 129 10.09 -18.28 4.07
CA THR A 129 9.16 -19.41 4.23
C THR A 129 9.83 -20.72 3.82
N LEU A 130 10.53 -20.74 2.69
CA LEU A 130 11.28 -21.91 2.25
C LEU A 130 12.41 -22.27 3.23
N GLY A 131 13.14 -21.28 3.70
CA GLY A 131 14.20 -21.46 4.69
C GLY A 131 13.68 -22.06 6.00
N PHE A 132 12.51 -21.61 6.47
CA PHE A 132 11.85 -22.16 7.65
C PHE A 132 11.47 -23.63 7.46
N ILE A 133 10.84 -23.98 6.32
CA ILE A 133 10.46 -25.36 6.00
C ILE A 133 11.70 -26.26 5.99
N ILE A 134 12.76 -25.86 5.28
CA ILE A 134 14.01 -26.62 5.21
C ILE A 134 14.64 -26.76 6.59
N GLY A 135 14.64 -25.68 7.39
CA GLY A 135 15.16 -25.66 8.75
C GLY A 135 14.43 -26.66 9.67
N GLU A 136 13.10 -26.75 9.59
CA GLU A 136 12.34 -27.76 10.34
C GLU A 136 12.71 -29.19 9.92
N PHE A 137 12.85 -29.44 8.61
CA PHE A 137 13.27 -30.75 8.11
C PHE A 137 14.63 -31.17 8.64
N VAL A 138 15.63 -30.27 8.56
CA VAL A 138 16.98 -30.52 9.06
C VAL A 138 16.99 -30.68 10.57
N GLY A 139 16.29 -29.80 11.30
CA GLY A 139 16.18 -29.87 12.76
C GLY A 139 15.55 -31.18 13.23
N ASN A 140 14.51 -31.65 12.54
CA ASN A 140 13.87 -32.93 12.83
C ASN A 140 14.79 -34.12 12.49
N ALA A 141 15.58 -34.05 11.42
CA ALA A 141 16.56 -35.07 11.09
C ALA A 141 17.67 -35.19 12.16
N VAL A 142 18.19 -34.06 12.64
CA VAL A 142 19.21 -34.03 13.71
C VAL A 142 18.64 -34.56 15.03
N LYS A 143 17.42 -34.16 15.40
CA LYS A 143 16.75 -34.67 16.62
C LYS A 143 16.56 -36.19 16.58
N LYS A 144 16.16 -36.74 15.43
CA LYS A 144 16.02 -38.20 15.25
C LYS A 144 17.36 -38.94 15.34
N ALA A 145 18.41 -38.40 14.72
CA ALA A 145 19.75 -38.99 14.78
C ALA A 145 20.35 -38.98 16.20
N GLY A 146 20.10 -37.93 17.00
CA GLY A 146 20.57 -37.81 18.37
C GLY A 146 19.85 -38.71 19.40
N GLN A 147 18.66 -39.21 19.08
CA GLN A 147 17.89 -40.12 19.95
C GLN A 147 18.22 -41.61 19.75
N THR A 148 19.14 -41.94 18.83
CA THR A 148 19.49 -43.32 18.47
C THR A 148 20.76 -43.84 19.19
N ASN A 149 21.25 -43.12 20.21
CA ASN A 149 22.30 -43.58 21.16
C ASN A 149 21.77 -43.49 22.58
#